data_AF-A0A929D5B2-F1
#
_entry.id   AF-A0A929D5B2-F1
#
_cell.length_a   1.000
_cell.length_b   1.000
_cell.length_c   1.000
_cell.angle_alpha   90.00
_cell.angle_beta   90.00
_cell.angle_gamma   90.00
#
_symmetry.space_group_name_H-M   'P 1'
#
loop_
_entity.id
_entity.type
_entity.pdbx_description
1 polymer ?
#
loop_
_entity_poly.entity_id
_entity_poly.type
_entity_poly.pdbx_seq_one_letter_code
_entity_poly.pdbx_strand_id
1 'polypeptide(L)'
;MTLLFLSKIDDLSKKLGIRSSLVILPQFYDVMNNHFEVLHNKIERTAKKKGHYALDLLPCFKGRESEELIVSRIDTHPNVLAHSMMAENIYNFLVENNLIKKENVINAQHNVVDGI
;
A
#
# COMPACT_ATOMS: atom_id res chain seq x y z
N MET A 1 0.60 -22.90 -6.99
CA MET A 1 1.66 -23.10 -5.97
C MET A 1 2.11 -21.79 -5.30
N THR A 2 1.83 -20.61 -5.84
CA THR A 2 2.52 -19.34 -5.50
C THR A 2 2.10 -18.62 -4.19
N LEU A 3 1.01 -19.02 -3.51
CA LEU A 3 0.55 -18.30 -2.30
C LEU A 3 0.64 -19.13 -1.01
N LEU A 4 1.41 -20.21 -1.00
CA LEU A 4 1.56 -21.05 0.20
C LEU A 4 2.14 -20.24 1.37
N PHE A 5 3.11 -19.37 1.08
CA PHE A 5 3.74 -18.52 2.10
C PHE A 5 2.75 -17.51 2.71
N LEU A 6 1.94 -16.86 1.88
CA LEU A 6 0.90 -15.93 2.38
C LEU A 6 -0.14 -16.65 3.25
N SER A 7 -0.56 -17.86 2.84
CA SER A 7 -1.48 -18.65 3.67
C SER A 7 -0.83 -19.02 5.02
N LYS A 8 0.47 -19.34 5.06
CA LYS A 8 1.18 -19.58 6.33
C LYS A 8 1.27 -18.34 7.22
N ILE A 9 1.54 -17.15 6.65
CA ILE A 9 1.56 -15.89 7.41
C ILE A 9 0.17 -15.60 7.98
N ASP A 10 -0.87 -15.76 7.18
CA ASP A 10 -2.25 -15.52 7.58
C ASP A 10 -2.72 -16.48 8.67
N ASP A 11 -2.39 -17.77 8.54
CA ASP A 11 -2.67 -18.77 9.58
C ASP A 11 -1.97 -18.44 10.90
N LEU A 12 -0.70 -18.02 10.84
CA LEU A 12 0.04 -17.58 12.02
C LEU A 12 -0.57 -16.32 12.62
N SER A 13 -0.92 -15.34 11.79
CA SER A 13 -1.51 -14.08 12.22
C SER A 13 -2.84 -14.33 12.94
N LYS A 14 -3.72 -15.16 12.35
CA LYS A 14 -4.99 -15.57 12.96
C LYS A 14 -4.82 -16.25 14.32
N LYS A 15 -3.85 -17.17 14.44
CA LYS A 15 -3.54 -17.84 15.72
C LYS A 15 -3.10 -16.86 16.81
N LEU A 16 -2.49 -15.73 16.42
CA LEU A 16 -2.04 -14.68 17.32
C LEU A 16 -3.08 -13.55 17.50
N GLY A 17 -4.27 -13.66 16.90
CA GLY A 17 -5.27 -12.58 16.92
C GLY A 17 -4.86 -11.34 16.13
N ILE A 18 -3.88 -11.46 15.24
CA ILE A 18 -3.38 -10.38 14.38
C ILE A 18 -4.12 -10.45 13.04
N ARG A 19 -4.58 -9.29 12.57
CA ARG A 19 -5.15 -9.14 11.22
C ARG A 19 -4.05 -8.76 10.24
N SER A 20 -3.94 -9.47 9.13
CA SER A 20 -2.95 -9.20 8.09
C SER A 20 -3.61 -8.80 6.77
N SER A 21 -2.95 -7.91 6.03
CA SER A 21 -3.32 -7.53 4.66
C SER A 21 -2.11 -7.67 3.73
N LEU A 22 -2.37 -7.99 2.48
CA LEU A 22 -1.38 -8.00 1.40
C LEU A 22 -1.40 -6.66 0.67
N VAL A 23 -0.26 -6.00 0.58
CA VAL A 23 -0.07 -4.81 -0.26
C VAL A 23 0.85 -5.18 -1.41
N ILE A 24 0.41 -4.92 -2.64
CA ILE A 24 1.14 -5.20 -3.87
C ILE A 24 1.72 -3.88 -4.38
N LEU A 25 3.05 -3.78 -4.36
CA LEU A 25 3.77 -2.60 -4.83
C LEU A 25 4.04 -2.71 -6.33
N PRO A 26 3.88 -1.62 -7.10
CA PRO A 26 4.33 -1.58 -8.48
C PRO A 26 5.84 -1.55 -8.57
N GLN A 27 6.34 -1.79 -9.77
CA GLN A 27 7.72 -1.51 -10.11
C GLN A 27 7.84 -0.05 -10.52
N PHE A 28 8.69 0.69 -9.81
CA PHE A 28 8.76 2.14 -9.95
C PHE A 28 9.66 2.64 -11.08
N TYR A 29 10.55 1.80 -11.65
CA TYR A 29 11.41 2.24 -12.76
C TYR A 29 10.65 2.49 -14.07
N ASP A 30 9.46 1.89 -14.25
CA ASP A 30 8.59 2.07 -15.41
C ASP A 30 7.13 1.87 -14.97
N VAL A 31 6.61 2.85 -14.25
CA VAL A 31 5.27 2.78 -13.66
C VAL A 31 4.17 2.90 -14.72
N MET A 32 4.44 3.63 -15.81
CA MET A 32 3.49 3.88 -16.89
C MET A 32 3.28 2.67 -17.80
N ASN A 33 4.36 1.98 -18.17
CA ASN A 33 4.27 0.80 -19.03
C ASN A 33 4.32 -0.50 -18.21
N ASN A 34 3.98 -0.43 -16.91
CA ASN A 34 4.14 -1.53 -15.99
C ASN A 34 3.41 -2.79 -16.49
N HIS A 35 4.18 -3.72 -17.06
CA HIS A 35 3.69 -4.96 -17.69
C HIS A 35 3.14 -5.97 -16.67
N PHE A 36 3.15 -5.65 -15.38
CA PHE A 36 2.73 -6.56 -14.32
C PHE A 36 1.27 -6.40 -13.92
N GLU A 37 0.47 -5.55 -14.57
CA GLU A 37 -0.96 -5.39 -14.26
C GLU A 37 -1.72 -6.74 -14.25
N VAL A 38 -1.49 -7.60 -15.25
CA VAL A 38 -2.10 -8.94 -15.30
C VAL A 38 -1.67 -9.80 -14.10
N LEU A 39 -0.40 -9.69 -13.69
CA LEU A 39 0.14 -10.42 -12.55
C LEU A 39 -0.42 -9.89 -11.23
N HIS A 40 -0.46 -8.57 -11.04
CA HIS A 40 -1.06 -7.90 -9.88
C HIS A 40 -2.51 -8.34 -9.72
N ASN A 41 -3.31 -8.23 -10.78
CA ASN A 41 -4.70 -8.68 -10.81
C ASN A 41 -4.85 -10.16 -10.44
N LYS A 42 -3.95 -11.02 -10.94
CA LYS A 42 -3.96 -12.44 -10.59
C LYS A 42 -3.65 -12.68 -9.12
N ILE A 43 -2.65 -11.99 -8.56
CA ILE A 43 -2.26 -12.08 -7.14
C ILE A 43 -3.41 -11.60 -6.26
N GLU A 44 -3.93 -10.40 -6.53
CA GLU A 44 -4.99 -9.77 -5.76
C GLU A 44 -6.26 -10.61 -5.75
N ARG A 45 -6.74 -11.06 -6.93
CA ARG A 45 -7.92 -11.93 -7.03
C ARG A 45 -7.73 -13.26 -6.31
N THR A 46 -6.54 -13.84 -6.38
CA THR A 46 -6.28 -15.13 -5.72
C THR A 46 -6.20 -14.96 -4.20
N ALA A 47 -5.64 -13.85 -3.71
CA ALA A 47 -5.62 -13.51 -2.29
C ALA A 47 -7.04 -13.27 -1.75
N LYS A 48 -7.84 -12.45 -2.44
CA LYS A 48 -9.25 -12.18 -2.09
C LYS A 48 -10.10 -13.45 -2.07
N LYS A 49 -9.93 -14.35 -3.05
CA LYS A 49 -10.62 -15.67 -3.08
C LYS A 49 -10.32 -16.55 -1.86
N LYS A 50 -9.18 -16.36 -1.22
CA LYS A 50 -8.78 -17.08 0.01
C LYS A 50 -9.19 -16.36 1.30
N GLY A 51 -9.92 -15.24 1.19
CA GLY A 51 -10.35 -14.45 2.34
C GLY A 51 -9.29 -13.49 2.88
N HIS A 52 -8.20 -13.25 2.15
CA HIS A 52 -7.23 -12.24 2.54
C HIS A 52 -7.66 -10.85 2.07
N TYR A 53 -7.39 -9.84 2.89
CA TYR A 53 -7.41 -8.45 2.47
C TYR A 53 -6.21 -8.19 1.55
N ALA A 54 -6.46 -7.70 0.34
CA ALA A 54 -5.41 -7.40 -0.63
C ALA A 54 -5.65 -6.05 -1.32
N LEU A 55 -4.60 -5.25 -1.44
CA LEU A 55 -4.58 -3.94 -2.08
C LEU A 55 -3.48 -3.92 -3.15
N ASP A 56 -3.85 -3.59 -4.38
CA ASP A 56 -2.91 -3.23 -5.45
C ASP A 56 -2.70 -1.72 -5.47
N LEU A 57 -1.44 -1.27 -5.37
CA LEU A 57 -1.07 0.14 -5.41
C LEU A 57 -0.71 0.65 -6.81
N LEU A 58 -0.62 -0.21 -7.84
CA LEU A 58 -0.35 0.25 -9.19
C LEU A 58 -1.34 1.33 -9.68
N PRO A 59 -2.68 1.20 -9.46
CA PRO A 59 -3.63 2.22 -9.87
C PRO A 59 -3.40 3.59 -9.22
N CYS A 60 -2.79 3.65 -8.03
CA CYS A 60 -2.53 4.90 -7.31
C CYS A 60 -1.59 5.84 -8.08
N PHE A 61 -0.78 5.31 -8.99
CA PHE A 61 0.24 6.06 -9.74
C PHE A 61 -0.15 6.31 -11.19
N LYS A 62 -1.39 6.00 -11.58
CA LYS A 62 -1.86 6.15 -12.96
C LYS A 62 -1.66 7.59 -13.45
N GLY A 63 -0.97 7.73 -14.58
CA GLY A 63 -0.71 9.02 -15.22
C GLY A 63 0.44 9.83 -14.62
N ARG A 64 1.30 9.22 -13.80
CA ARG A 64 2.55 9.82 -13.31
C ARG A 64 3.74 9.17 -13.98
N GLU A 65 4.78 9.96 -14.20
CA GLU A 65 6.05 9.48 -14.72
C GLU A 65 6.91 8.87 -13.60
N SER A 66 7.74 7.88 -13.94
CA SER A 66 8.61 7.21 -12.97
C SER A 66 9.59 8.17 -12.29
N GLU A 67 10.12 9.15 -13.03
CA GLU A 67 11.01 10.19 -12.52
C GLU A 67 10.39 11.05 -11.41
N GLU A 68 9.06 11.19 -11.37
CA GLU A 68 8.37 11.92 -10.30
C GLU A 68 8.28 11.10 -9.00
N LEU A 69 8.42 9.78 -9.10
CA LEU A 69 8.09 8.84 -8.04
C LEU A 69 9.31 8.16 -7.40
N ILE A 70 10.47 8.19 -8.05
CA ILE A 70 11.70 7.57 -7.55
C ILE A 70 12.66 8.58 -6.94
N VAL A 71 13.59 8.11 -6.11
CA VAL A 71 14.67 8.93 -5.55
C VAL A 71 15.59 9.43 -6.66
N SER A 72 16.02 8.53 -7.55
CA SER A 72 16.81 8.88 -8.74
C SER A 72 16.80 7.76 -9.78
N ARG A 73 17.41 7.97 -10.95
CA ARG A 73 17.58 6.90 -11.96
C ARG A 73 18.46 5.73 -11.50
N ILE A 74 19.35 5.97 -10.54
CA ILE A 74 20.23 4.94 -9.97
C ILE A 74 19.56 4.26 -8.77
N ASP A 75 18.70 5.00 -8.07
CA ASP A 75 17.93 4.54 -6.94
C ASP A 75 16.43 4.60 -7.25
N THR A 76 15.92 3.49 -7.79
CA THR A 76 14.52 3.35 -8.23
C THR A 76 13.55 3.11 -7.08
N HIS A 77 13.99 3.25 -5.83
CA HIS A 77 13.08 3.22 -4.69
C HIS A 77 12.13 4.42 -4.72
N PRO A 78 10.91 4.26 -4.21
CA PRO A 78 9.95 5.35 -4.11
C PRO A 78 10.52 6.52 -3.29
N ASN A 79 10.30 7.74 -3.77
CA ASN A 79 10.63 8.96 -3.04
C ASN A 79 9.53 9.33 -2.04
N VAL A 80 9.68 10.49 -1.39
CA VAL A 80 8.72 11.00 -0.39
C VAL A 80 7.29 11.17 -0.94
N LEU A 81 7.15 11.58 -2.21
CA LEU A 81 5.84 11.74 -2.85
C LEU A 81 5.18 10.37 -3.03
N ALA A 82 5.91 9.41 -3.60
CA ALA A 82 5.40 8.05 -3.78
C ALA A 82 5.06 7.39 -2.44
N HIS A 83 5.92 7.52 -1.43
CA HIS A 83 5.65 7.04 -0.08
C HIS A 83 4.39 7.64 0.54
N SER A 84 4.16 8.95 0.36
CA SER A 84 2.97 9.63 0.88
C SER A 84 1.69 9.10 0.20
N MET A 85 1.72 8.92 -1.12
CA MET A 85 0.60 8.35 -1.87
C MET A 85 0.30 6.91 -1.46
N MET A 86 1.32 6.08 -1.26
CA MET A 86 1.15 4.70 -0.76
C MET A 86 0.55 4.71 0.63
N ALA A 87 1.09 5.52 1.55
CA ALA A 87 0.62 5.58 2.93
C ALA A 87 -0.85 6.00 3.03
N GLU A 88 -1.26 7.00 2.26
CA GLU A 88 -2.66 7.45 2.20
C GLU A 88 -3.59 6.34 1.68
N ASN A 89 -3.22 5.66 0.59
CA ASN A 89 -4.03 4.58 0.03
C ASN A 89 -4.09 3.36 0.95
N ILE A 90 -2.98 3.00 1.60
CA ILE A 90 -2.94 1.94 2.61
C ILE A 90 -3.83 2.31 3.80
N TYR A 91 -3.74 3.54 4.31
CA TYR A 91 -4.57 3.99 5.42
C TYR A 91 -6.07 3.88 5.08
N ASN A 92 -6.48 4.43 3.93
CA ASN A 92 -7.87 4.38 3.49
C ASN A 92 -8.35 2.94 3.34
N PHE A 93 -7.55 2.09 2.70
CA PHE A 93 -7.84 0.66 2.58
C PHE A 93 -8.02 -0.04 3.94
N LEU A 94 -7.14 0.24 4.91
CA LEU A 94 -7.23 -0.35 6.25
C LEU A 94 -8.49 0.13 6.99
N VAL A 95 -8.86 1.40 6.86
CA VAL A 95 -10.07 1.97 7.47
C VAL A 95 -11.34 1.38 6.83
N GLU A 96 -11.44 1.37 5.50
CA GLU A 96 -12.60 0.86 4.76
C GLU A 96 -12.86 -0.62 5.03
N ASN A 97 -11.80 -1.40 5.24
CA ASN A 97 -11.88 -2.82 5.58
C ASN A 97 -12.00 -3.08 7.09
N ASN A 98 -12.19 -2.03 7.89
CA ASN A 98 -12.28 -2.08 9.36
C ASN A 98 -11.05 -2.71 10.04
N LEU A 99 -9.89 -2.73 9.37
CA LEU A 99 -8.63 -3.30 9.87
C LEU A 99 -7.94 -2.41 10.90
N ILE A 100 -8.25 -1.12 10.89
CA ILE A 100 -7.93 -0.17 11.94
C ILE A 100 -9.18 0.68 12.22
N LYS A 101 -9.21 1.36 13.37
CA LYS A 101 -10.22 2.39 13.62
C LYS A 101 -9.76 3.68 12.94
N LYS A 102 -10.68 4.40 12.29
CA LYS A 102 -10.39 5.76 11.85
C LYS A 102 -10.06 6.59 13.09
N GLU A 103 -8.91 7.25 13.07
CA GLU A 103 -8.58 8.19 14.12
C GLU A 103 -9.51 9.39 13.98
N ASN A 104 -10.21 9.75 15.05
CA ASN A 104 -10.81 11.07 15.14
C ASN A 104 -9.65 12.02 15.36
N VAL A 105 -9.16 12.65 14.29
CA VAL A 105 -8.22 13.76 14.41
C VAL A 105 -8.96 14.88 15.14
N ILE A 106 -8.76 14.95 16.45
CA ILE A 106 -9.11 16.14 17.23
C ILE A 106 -8.22 17.22 16.63
N ASN A 107 -8.82 18.25 16.04
CA ASN A 107 -8.11 19.39 15.49
C ASN A 107 -7.11 19.91 16.52
N ALA A 108 -5.83 19.56 16.36
CA ALA A 108 -4.76 20.28 17.00
C ALA A 108 -4.73 21.63 16.29
N GLN A 109 -5.51 22.57 16.81
CA GLN A 109 -5.35 23.97 16.50
C GLN A 109 -3.87 24.28 16.68
N HIS A 110 -3.24 24.63 15.56
CA HIS A 110 -1.88 25.13 15.48
C HIS A 110 -1.85 26.43 16.28
N ASN A 111 -1.62 26.34 17.59
CA ASN A 111 -1.12 27.46 18.36
C ASN A 111 0.34 27.61 17.92
N VAL A 112 0.53 28.38 16.84
CA VAL A 112 1.80 29.08 16.61
C VAL A 112 1.96 29.96 17.84
N VAL A 113 2.80 29.51 18.77
CA VAL A 113 3.31 30.38 19.84
C VAL A 113 4.33 31.27 19.15
N ASP A 114 3.92 32.51 18.88
CA ASP A 114 4.87 33.58 18.61
C ASP A 114 5.82 33.72 19.82
N GLY A 115 7.12 33.63 19.57
CA GLY A 115 8.20 33.82 20.53
C GLY A 115 9.35 32.86 20.20
N ILE A 116 10.51 33.31 19.72
CA ILE A 116 11.36 34.46 20.11
C ILE A 116 12.01 35.07 18.86
#